data_AF-A0A916B2Q7-F1
#
_entry.id   AF-A0A916B2Q7-F1
#
_cell.length_a   1.000
_cell.length_b   1.000
_cell.length_c   1.000
_cell.angle_alpha   90.00
_cell.angle_beta   90.00
_cell.angle_gamma   90.00
#
_symmetry.space_group_name_H-M   'P 1'
#
loop_
_entity.id
_entity.type
_entity.pdbx_description
1 polymer ?
#
loop_
_entity_poly.entity_id
_entity_poly.type
_entity_poly.pdbx_seq_one_letter_code
_entity_poly.pdbx_strand_id
1 'polypeptide(L)' 'DLLVVTREFIHPEASRSALDRCLRRHGVANLKGLAAQGGRPQDAGEEVQGV' A
#
# COMPACT_ATOMS: atom_id res chain seq x y z
N ASP A 1 -2.30 0.66 -11.30
CA ASP A 1 -1.07 1.45 -11.17
C ASP A 1 -1.36 2.60 -10.20
N LEU A 2 -0.51 2.85 -9.19
CA LEU A 2 -0.81 3.86 -8.16
C LEU A 2 -0.84 5.28 -8.74
N LEU A 3 -0.02 5.59 -9.75
CA LEU A 3 0.00 6.92 -10.36
C LEU A 3 -1.33 7.26 -11.01
N VAL A 4 -1.98 6.29 -11.66
CA VAL A 4 -3.33 6.46 -12.23
C VAL A 4 -4.33 6.84 -11.13
N VAL A 5 -4.37 6.07 -10.03
CA VAL A 5 -5.26 6.34 -8.89
C VAL A 5 -4.97 7.71 -8.27
N THR A 6 -3.71 8.08 -8.10
CA THR A 6 -3.34 9.41 -7.57
C THR A 6 -3.83 10.53 -8.49
N ARG A 7 -3.72 10.38 -9.82
CA ARG A 7 -4.17 11.40 -10.77
C ARG A 7 -5.69 11.54 -10.81
N GLU A 8 -6.39 10.43 -10.68
CA GLU A 8 -7.85 10.41 -10.73
C GLU A 8 -8.49 10.98 -9.46
N PHE A 9 -7.92 10.69 -8.29
CA PHE A 9 -8.61 10.96 -7.01
C PHE A 9 -7.94 12.00 -6.11
N ILE A 10 -6.68 12.38 -6.36
CA ILE A 10 -5.91 13.23 -5.43
C ILE A 10 -5.34 14.46 -6.15
N HIS A 11 -4.51 14.24 -7.16
CA HIS A 11 -3.81 15.31 -7.86
C HIS A 11 -3.53 14.93 -9.33
N PRO A 12 -4.26 15.49 -10.31
CA PRO A 12 -4.18 15.08 -11.72
C PRO A 12 -2.80 15.31 -12.36
N GLU A 13 -2.03 16.26 -11.84
CA GLU A 13 -0.69 16.59 -12.36
C GLU A 13 0.43 15.83 -11.66
N ALA A 14 0.09 14.85 -10.80
CA ALA A 14 1.09 14.03 -10.13
C ALA A 14 2.07 13.39 -11.13
N SER A 15 3.35 13.43 -10.79
CA SER A 15 4.41 12.78 -11.56
C SER A 15 4.87 11.49 -10.89
N ARG A 16 5.37 10.55 -11.69
CA ARG A 16 5.86 9.26 -11.19
C ARG A 16 7.00 9.44 -10.19
N SER A 17 7.95 10.33 -10.46
CA SER A 17 9.10 10.59 -9.60
C SER A 17 8.72 11.29 -8.29
N ALA A 18 7.74 12.20 -8.30
CA ALA A 18 7.24 12.81 -7.07
C ALA A 18 6.54 11.77 -6.19
N LEU A 19 5.73 10.89 -6.80
CA LEU A 19 5.07 9.79 -6.11
C LEU A 19 6.07 8.79 -5.52
N ASP A 20 7.08 8.37 -6.29
CA ASP A 20 8.12 7.46 -5.80
C ASP A 20 8.90 8.06 -4.62
N ARG A 21 9.27 9.35 -4.68
CA ARG A 21 9.90 10.06 -3.56
C ARG A 21 9.01 10.12 -2.33
N CYS A 22 7.70 10.35 -2.51
CA CYS A 22 6.74 10.36 -1.42
C CYS A 22 6.69 8.99 -0.74
N LEU A 23 6.56 7.91 -1.52
CA LEU A 23 6.54 6.54 -0.99
C LEU A 23 7.82 6.19 -0.22
N ARG A 24 9.00 6.46 -0.81
CA ARG A 24 10.29 6.20 -0.16
C ARG A 24 10.46 6.99 1.14
N ARG A 25 9.99 8.25 1.19
CA ARG A 25 10.00 9.06 2.42
C ARG A 25 9.17 8.42 3.53
N HIS A 26 8.11 7.71 3.18
CA HIS A 26 7.25 6.97 4.10
C HIS A 26 7.65 5.50 4.26
N GLY A 27 8.85 5.11 3.81
CA GLY A 27 9.38 3.76 4.00
C GLY A 27 8.69 2.67 3.18
N VAL A 28 7.87 3.03 2.20
CA VAL A 28 7.12 2.09 1.36
C VAL A 28 7.57 2.17 -0.09
N ALA A 29 7.58 1.05 -0.79
CA ALA A 29 7.92 1.02 -2.23
C ALA A 29 6.67 0.99 -3.14
N ASN A 30 5.53 0.59 -2.60
CA ASN A 30 4.27 0.45 -3.34
C ASN A 30 3.08 0.35 -2.37
N LEU A 31 1.86 0.34 -2.93
CA LEU A 31 0.61 0.21 -2.18
C LEU A 31 0.56 -1.02 -1.26
N LYS A 32 1.12 -2.17 -1.67
CA LYS A 32 1.09 -3.38 -0.85
C LYS A 32 1.88 -3.18 0.45
N GLY A 33 2.94 -2.37 0.43
CA GLY A 33 3.69 -1.99 1.62
C GLY A 33 2.91 -1.11 2.62
N LEU A 34 1.89 -0.38 2.17
CA LEU A 34 1.00 0.40 3.05
C LEU A 34 -0.13 -0.47 3.64
N ALA A 35 -0.62 -1.46 2.90
CA ALA A 35 -1.66 -2.37 3.38
C ALA A 35 -1.24 -3.15 4.63
N ALA A 36 0.07 -3.42 4.79
CA ALA A 36 0.63 -4.06 5.98
C ALA A 36 0.62 -3.18 7.25
N GLN A 37 0.51 -1.85 7.11
CA GLN A 37 0.60 -0.89 8.24
C GLN A 37 -0.77 -0.46 8.74
N GLY A 38 -1.82 -0.58 7.91
CA GLY A 38 -3.21 -0.33 8.29
C GLY A 38 -3.84 -1.57 8.88
N GLY A 39 -3.61 -1.82 10.17
CA GLY A 39 -4.12 -2.99 10.89
C GLY A 39 -5.60 -3.30 10.60
N ARG A 40 -5.83 -4.37 9.86
CA ARG A 40 -6.90 -5.33 10.15
C ARG A 40 -6.23 -6.65 10.47
N PRO A 41 -6.75 -7.41 11.45
CA PRO A 41 -6.11 -8.63 11.91
C PRO A 41 -5.92 -9.55 10.72
N GLN A 42 -4.69 -9.99 10.54
CA GLN A 42 -4.35 -11.21 9.82
C GLN A 42 -5.42 -12.26 10.13
N ASP A 43 -6.29 -12.52 9.14
CA ASP A 43 -7.22 -13.62 9.17
C ASP A 43 -6.44 -14.88 9.54
N ALA A 44 -6.93 -15.56 10.57
CA ALA A 44 -6.37 -16.75 11.17
C ALA A 44 -6.00 -17.79 10.10
N GLY A 45 -4.72 -17.88 9.79
CA GLY A 45 -4.16 -19.05 9.14
C GLY A 45 -4.09 -20.17 10.17
N GLU A 46 -4.98 -21.14 10.01
CA GLU A 46 -4.64 -22.56 10.06
C GLU A 46 -3.89 -23.08 11.30
N GLU A 47 -4.60 -23.32 12.40
CA GLU A 47 -4.20 -24.33 13.39
C GLU A 47 -5.42 -25.24 13.66
N VAL A 48 -5.68 -26.17 12.74
CA VAL A 48 -6.44 -27.39 13.06
C VAL A 48 -5.43 -28.48 13.42
N GLN A 49 -4.90 -28.38 14.63
CA GLN A 49 -4.25 -29.48 15.33
C GLN A 49 -5.27 -30.10 16.30
N GLY A 50 -5.72 -31.32 15.99
CA GLY A 50 -6.27 -32.27 16.96
C GLY A 50 -7.78 -32.44 16.99
N VAL A 51 -8.27 -33.50 16.32
CA VAL A 51 -8.99 -34.63 16.96
C VAL A 51 -8.72 -35.90 16.17
#